data_AF-A0A3B4ANT4-F1
#
_entry.id   AF-A0A3B4ANT4-F1
#
_cell.length_a   1.000
_cell.length_b   1.000
_cell.length_c   1.000
_cell.angle_alpha   90.00
_cell.angle_beta   90.00
_cell.angle_gamma   90.00
#
_symmetry.space_group_name_H-M   'P 1'
#
loop_
_entity.id
_entity.type
_entity.pdbx_description
1 polymer ?
#
loop_
_entity_poly.entity_id
_entity_poly.type
_entity_poly.pdbx_seq_one_letter_code
_entity_poly.pdbx_strand_id
1 'polypeptide(L)' 'IGCGEAEEGSVGIPFPEHSADILGSLNKQRLTGLLCDVLLVAKDREFPAHRSVLASCSSYFHKHIRAILTIISE' A
#
# COMPACT_ATOMS: atom_id res chain seq x y z
N ILE A 1 44.61 -3.97 -8.06
CA ILE A 1 43.85 -5.23 -8.30
C ILE A 1 43.25 -5.62 -6.97
N GLY A 2 41.93 -5.74 -6.91
CA GLY A 2 41.22 -6.19 -5.71
C GLY A 2 40.08 -5.26 -5.29
N CYS A 3 38.97 -5.29 -6.03
CA CYS A 3 37.65 -5.05 -5.45
C CYS A 3 36.79 -6.23 -5.88
N GLY A 4 36.68 -7.21 -4.99
CA GLY A 4 35.60 -8.17 -5.05
C GLY A 4 34.44 -7.60 -4.26
N GLU A 5 33.27 -7.53 -4.89
CA GLU A 5 32.05 -8.11 -4.33
C GLU A 5 31.39 -8.80 -5.53
N ALA A 6 31.34 -10.13 -5.49
CA ALA A 6 30.49 -10.87 -6.38
C ALA A 6 29.05 -10.58 -5.92
N GLU A 7 28.39 -9.65 -6.60
CA GLU A 7 26.93 -9.61 -6.61
C GLU A 7 26.49 -10.94 -7.21
N GLU A 8 26.22 -11.91 -6.33
CA GLU A 8 25.55 -13.16 -6.66
C GLU A 8 24.17 -12.77 -7.16
N GLY A 9 24.12 -12.48 -8.46
CA GLY A 9 22.96 -11.94 -9.15
C GLY A 9 21.82 -12.90 -8.94
N SER A 10 20.86 -12.49 -8.12
CA SER A 10 19.57 -13.16 -8.03
C SER A 10 19.04 -13.23 -9.46
N VAL A 11 18.75 -14.44 -9.93
CA VAL A 11 18.09 -14.64 -11.23
C VAL A 11 16.82 -13.80 -11.18
N GLY A 12 16.81 -12.68 -11.91
CA GLY A 12 15.66 -11.79 -12.00
C GLY A 12 14.58 -12.47 -12.81
N ILE A 13 13.74 -13.28 -12.16
CA ILE A 13 12.57 -13.86 -12.81
C ILE A 13 11.54 -12.72 -12.93
N PRO A 14 11.22 -12.24 -14.14
CA PRO A 14 10.24 -11.17 -14.30
C PRO A 14 8.84 -11.73 -14.05
N PHE A 15 8.07 -11.07 -13.18
CA PHE A 15 6.66 -11.36 -12.97
C PHE A 15 5.82 -10.20 -13.52
N PRO A 16 5.55 -10.17 -14.84
CA PRO A 16 5.03 -9.00 -15.54
C PRO A 16 3.64 -8.53 -15.08
N GLU A 17 2.88 -9.35 -14.35
CA GLU A 17 1.52 -9.01 -13.88
C GLU A 17 1.34 -9.08 -12.36
N HIS A 18 2.39 -9.47 -11.62
CA HIS A 18 2.27 -9.74 -10.19
C HIS A 18 1.78 -8.52 -9.39
N SER A 19 2.29 -7.33 -9.71
CA SER A 19 1.84 -6.09 -9.05
C SER A 19 0.37 -5.78 -9.34
N ALA A 20 -0.11 -6.06 -10.56
CA ALA A 20 -1.50 -5.84 -10.95
C ALA A 20 -2.44 -6.83 -10.23
N ASP A 21 -2.06 -8.10 -10.12
CA ASP A 21 -2.83 -9.13 -9.41
C ASP A 21 -2.96 -8.83 -7.91
N ILE A 22 -1.85 -8.42 -7.30
CA ILE A 22 -1.81 -8.02 -5.89
C ILE A 22 -2.70 -6.80 -5.68
N LEU A 23 -2.58 -5.76 -6.52
CA LEU A 23 -3.40 -4.55 -6.40
C LEU A 23 -4.89 -4.84 -6.64
N GLY A 24 -5.21 -5.72 -7.60
CA GLY A 24 -6.56 -6.20 -7.83
C GLY A 24 -7.15 -6.92 -6.62
N SER A 25 -6.36 -7.75 -5.95
CA SER A 25 -6.76 -8.47 -4.73
C SER A 25 -6.97 -7.53 -3.55
N LEU A 26 -6.06 -6.57 -3.34
CA LEU A 26 -6.19 -5.52 -2.31
C LEU A 26 -7.44 -4.65 -2.54
N ASN A 27 -7.78 -4.37 -3.80
CA ASN A 27 -8.99 -3.63 -4.12
C ASN A 27 -10.27 -4.42 -3.78
N LYS A 28 -10.29 -5.74 -4.02
CA LYS A 28 -11.41 -6.61 -3.61
C LYS A 28 -11.57 -6.65 -2.08
N GLN A 29 -10.45 -6.76 -1.36
CA GLN A 29 -10.43 -6.67 0.11
C GLN A 29 -11.00 -5.33 0.59
N ARG A 30 -10.57 -4.22 -0.02
CA ARG A 30 -11.09 -2.87 0.25
C ARG A 30 -12.61 -2.76 0.07
N LEU A 31 -13.13 -3.28 -1.03
CA LEU A 31 -14.57 -3.24 -1.34
C LEU A 31 -15.42 -4.13 -0.42
N THR A 32 -14.84 -5.19 0.13
CA THR A 32 -15.52 -6.13 1.05
C THR A 32 -15.29 -5.79 2.52
N GLY A 33 -14.43 -4.82 2.82
CA GLY A 33 -14.02 -4.46 4.18
C GLY A 33 -13.08 -5.48 4.84
N LEU A 34 -12.63 -6.49 4.10
CA LEU A 34 -11.74 -7.52 4.63
C LEU A 34 -10.31 -6.98 4.76
N LEU A 35 -9.65 -7.24 5.89
CA LEU A 35 -8.26 -6.81 6.18
C LEU A 35 -8.02 -5.29 6.14
N CYS A 36 -9.07 -4.47 6.03
CA CYS A 36 -8.94 -3.02 6.13
C CYS A 36 -8.63 -2.63 7.58
N ASP A 37 -7.52 -1.92 7.77
CA ASP A 37 -6.98 -1.53 9.07
C ASP A 37 -7.13 -0.02 9.35
N VAL A 38 -7.74 0.71 8.41
CA VAL A 38 -8.09 2.13 8.56
C VAL A 38 -9.42 2.44 7.85
N LEU A 39 -10.18 3.37 8.41
CA LEU A 39 -11.38 3.96 7.86
C LEU A 39 -11.10 5.46 7.62
N LEU A 40 -11.11 5.88 6.37
CA LEU A 40 -11.01 7.30 6.03
C LEU A 40 -12.40 7.91 6.11
N VAL A 41 -12.52 9.07 6.76
CA VAL A 41 -13.78 9.83 6.82
C VAL A 41 -13.59 11.12 6.06
N ALA A 42 -14.41 11.37 5.05
CA ALA A 42 -14.39 12.62 4.31
C ALA A 42 -15.81 13.16 4.18
N LYS A 43 -16.00 14.38 4.71
CA LYS A 43 -17.29 15.07 4.86
C LYS A 43 -18.27 14.31 5.76
N ASP A 44 -18.86 13.22 5.28
CA ASP A 44 -19.74 12.31 6.05
C ASP A 44 -19.71 10.89 5.47
N ARG A 45 -18.68 10.57 4.68
CA ARG A 45 -18.54 9.27 4.01
C ARG A 45 -17.35 8.53 4.57
N GLU A 46 -17.55 7.25 4.80
CA GLU A 46 -16.53 6.34 5.29
C GLU A 46 -15.96 5.49 4.15
N PHE A 47 -14.63 5.35 4.13
CA PHE A 47 -13.89 4.60 3.12
C PHE A 47 -12.92 3.65 3.81
N PRO A 48 -13.25 2.35 3.93
CA PRO A 48 -12.30 1.37 4.45
C PRO A 48 -11.12 1.26 3.49
N ALA A 49 -9.91 1.15 4.03
CA ALA A 49 -8.68 1.11 3.26
C ALA A 49 -7.56 0.38 4.00
N HIS A 50 -6.42 0.25 3.32
CA HIS A 50 -5.20 -0.33 3.86
C HIS A 50 -4.15 0.76 4.10
N ARG A 51 -3.64 0.89 5.32
CA ARG A 51 -2.64 1.91 5.68
C ARG A 51 -1.37 1.80 4.85
N SER A 52 -0.91 0.57 4.59
CA SER A 52 0.29 0.30 3.80
C SER A 52 0.18 0.83 2.37
N VAL A 53 -0.96 0.58 1.72
CA VAL A 53 -1.23 1.06 0.36
C VAL A 53 -1.28 2.59 0.35
N LEU A 54 -2.01 3.21 1.28
CA LEU A 54 -2.10 4.67 1.37
C LEU A 54 -0.74 5.34 1.62
N ALA A 55 0.07 4.76 2.51
CA ALA A 55 1.41 5.24 2.82
C ALA A 55 2.40 5.09 1.65
N SER A 56 2.20 4.10 0.76
CA SER A 56 3.02 3.93 -0.45
C SER A 56 2.66 4.92 -1.55
N CYS A 57 1.40 5.34 -1.64
CA CYS A 57 0.90 6.19 -2.73
C CYS A 57 0.89 7.69 -2.40
N SER A 58 1.05 8.08 -1.14
CA SER A 58 0.94 9.49 -0.72
C SER A 58 1.83 9.80 0.47
N SER A 59 2.68 10.82 0.33
CA SER A 59 3.52 11.32 1.41
C SER A 59 2.71 11.95 2.56
N TYR A 60 1.49 12.44 2.28
CA TYR A 60 0.55 12.91 3.29
C TYR A 60 0.13 11.76 4.20
N PHE A 61 -0.39 10.67 3.60
CA PHE A 61 -0.82 9.50 4.38
C PHE A 61 0.35 8.80 5.04
N HIS A 62 1.51 8.72 4.39
CA HIS A 62 2.71 8.14 4.98
C HIS A 62 3.09 8.79 6.33
N LYS A 63 2.91 10.11 6.46
CA LYS A 63 3.26 10.86 7.68
C LYS A 63 2.13 10.92 8.71
N HIS A 64 0.88 10.92 8.26
CA HIS A 64 -0.27 11.27 9.10
C HIS A 64 -1.22 10.10 9.40
N ILE A 65 -1.09 8.94 8.73
CA ILE A 65 -2.02 7.82 8.93
C ILE A 65 -1.69 7.07 10.23
N ARG A 66 -2.32 7.48 11.33
CA ARG A 66 -1.98 6.99 12.69
C ARG A 66 -3.09 6.16 13.38
N ALA A 67 -4.35 6.23 12.96
CA ALA A 67 -5.48 5.57 13.65
C ALA A 67 -6.63 5.14 12.71
N ILE A 68 -7.56 4.35 13.27
CA ILE A 68 -8.74 3.75 12.61
C ILE A 68 -9.64 4.80 11.93
N LEU A 69 -9.60 6.07 12.34
CA LEU A 69 -10.37 7.16 11.73
C LEU A 69 -9.43 8.30 11.33
N THR A 70 -9.22 8.51 10.02
CA THR A 70 -8.55 9.72 9.52
C THR A 70 -9.61 10.62 8.88
N ILE A 71 -9.90 11.76 9.53
CA ILE A 71 -10.74 12.80 8.94
C ILE A 71 -9.88 13.53 7.90
N ILE A 72 -10.23 13.40 6.63
CA ILE A 72 -9.66 14.20 5.56
C ILE A 72 -10.47 15.50 5.52
N SER A 73 -10.10 16.44 6.38
CA SER A 73 -10.51 17.84 6.22
C SER A 73 -9.59 18.50 5.19
N GLU A 74 -10.17 19.31 4.31
CA GLU A 74 -9.43 20.15 3.34
C GLU A 74 -8.29 20.93 3.99
#